data_AF-A0A9R0V5G6-F1
#
_entry.id   AF-A0A9R0V5G6-F1
#
_cell.length_a   1.000
_cell.length_b   1.000
_cell.length_c   1.000
_cell.angle_alpha   90.00
_cell.angle_beta   90.00
_cell.angle_gamma   90.00
#
_symmetry.space_group_name_H-M   'P 1'
#
loop_
_entity.id
_entity.type
_entity.pdbx_description
1 polymer ?
#
loop_
_entity_poly.entity_id
_entity_poly.type
_entity_poly.pdbx_seq_one_letter_code
_entity_poly.pdbx_strand_id
1 'polypeptide(L)'
;MAKAIPKIGSRKKVCIGLRRNARFSLRKSACTITKGVIHVQASFNNTIITITDPQGRVVFWSSAGTCGFKSSRKASPYASQRTAVDAIRTVGLQRAEVMVKGAGSGRDAALRAIAKSEEVAGSTQTLQWKCVESRVDSKRLYYGHFILSPLRKGQADTVGIALRRALLGEIEGRCITRAKFGSVPHEYSTIAGIEESVQEILLNLKEIVLRSNLYGVRDASICVKGPRYITAQDIILPPSVEIVDTTQPIANLTEPIDFCIDLQIKRDHGYQTELRKNY
;
A
#
# COMPACT_ATOMS: atom_id res chain seq x y z
N MET A 1 89.52 -37.14 22.83
CA MET A 1 88.73 -38.22 22.19
C MET A 1 87.37 -38.30 22.90
N ALA A 2 86.30 -37.83 22.26
CA ALA A 2 84.98 -37.69 22.89
C ALA A 2 84.17 -39.00 22.80
N LYS A 3 83.54 -39.41 23.91
CA LYS A 3 82.71 -40.62 24.05
C LYS A 3 81.41 -40.50 23.23
N ALA A 4 81.06 -41.60 22.55
CA ALA A 4 79.82 -41.74 21.78
C ALA A 4 78.57 -41.83 22.68
N ILE A 5 77.51 -41.12 22.28
CA ILE A 5 76.18 -41.14 22.92
C ILE A 5 75.34 -42.24 22.23
N PRO A 6 74.64 -43.12 22.96
CA PRO A 6 73.89 -44.23 22.37
C PRO A 6 72.61 -43.77 21.67
N LYS A 7 72.32 -44.36 20.50
CA LYS A 7 71.05 -44.17 19.76
C LYS A 7 69.90 -44.80 20.54
N ILE A 8 68.97 -43.96 21.01
CA ILE A 8 67.72 -44.41 21.63
C ILE A 8 66.81 -45.04 20.58
N GLY A 9 66.47 -46.30 20.82
CA GLY A 9 65.65 -47.15 19.96
C GLY A 9 64.21 -46.65 19.77
N SER A 10 63.62 -47.18 18.70
CA SER A 10 62.24 -47.03 18.27
C SER A 10 61.24 -47.30 19.39
N ARG A 11 60.69 -46.24 19.98
CA ARG A 11 59.46 -46.34 20.77
C ARG A 11 58.30 -46.66 19.83
N LYS A 12 57.81 -47.89 19.90
CA LYS A 12 56.51 -48.31 19.36
C LYS A 12 55.47 -47.24 19.70
N LYS A 13 54.84 -46.66 18.68
CA LYS A 13 53.60 -45.87 18.86
C LYS A 13 52.53 -46.84 19.39
N VAL A 14 52.34 -46.85 20.70
CA VAL A 14 51.11 -47.35 21.29
C VAL A 14 50.04 -46.35 20.87
N CYS A 15 49.22 -46.72 19.90
CA CYS A 15 47.99 -46.01 19.59
C CYS A 15 47.06 -46.14 20.81
N ILE A 16 47.21 -45.23 21.76
CA ILE A 16 46.18 -44.98 22.75
C ILE A 16 45.03 -44.36 21.95
N GLY A 17 44.08 -45.21 21.57
CA GLY A 17 42.87 -44.79 20.91
C GLY A 17 42.16 -43.76 21.77
N LEU A 18 42.32 -42.49 21.42
CA LEU A 18 41.44 -41.42 21.87
C LEU A 18 40.02 -41.85 21.52
N ARG A 19 39.28 -42.36 22.51
CA ARG A 19 37.84 -42.54 22.44
C ARG A 19 37.26 -41.18 22.05
N ARG A 20 36.97 -41.03 20.76
CA ARG A 20 36.30 -39.87 20.20
C ARG A 20 34.99 -39.70 20.96
N ASN A 21 34.89 -38.57 21.66
CA ASN A 21 33.69 -37.94 22.20
C ASN A 21 32.48 -38.88 22.27
N ALA A 22 32.20 -39.40 23.46
CA ALA A 22 30.85 -39.76 23.82
C ALA A 22 30.00 -38.49 23.64
N ARG A 23 29.36 -38.36 22.47
CA ARG A 23 28.34 -37.34 22.26
C ARG A 23 27.28 -37.66 23.30
N PHE A 24 27.10 -36.78 24.27
CA PHE A 24 25.87 -36.70 25.04
C PHE A 24 24.75 -36.51 24.01
N SER A 25 24.18 -37.62 23.53
CA SER A 25 22.96 -37.62 22.78
C SER A 25 21.85 -37.53 23.82
N LEU A 26 21.63 -36.30 24.31
CA LEU A 26 20.33 -35.95 24.85
C LEU A 26 19.33 -36.37 23.78
N ARG A 27 18.60 -37.46 24.05
CA ARG A 27 17.51 -37.91 23.19
C ARG A 27 16.61 -36.69 23.03
N LYS A 28 16.61 -36.11 21.84
CA LYS A 28 15.68 -35.04 21.48
C LYS A 28 14.29 -35.63 21.63
N SER A 29 13.61 -35.29 22.72
CA SER A 29 12.25 -35.72 22.99
C SER A 29 11.37 -35.22 21.85
N ALA A 30 10.83 -36.15 21.06
CA ALA A 30 9.86 -35.83 20.03
C ALA A 30 8.58 -35.36 20.73
N CYS A 31 8.41 -34.04 20.82
CA CYS A 31 7.21 -33.42 21.34
C CYS A 31 6.46 -32.80 20.16
N THR A 32 5.23 -33.26 19.92
CA THR A 32 4.39 -32.77 18.84
C THR A 32 3.53 -31.62 19.33
N ILE A 33 3.63 -30.47 18.68
CA ILE A 33 2.92 -29.24 19.08
C ILE A 33 2.03 -28.77 17.93
N THR A 34 0.77 -28.51 18.24
CA THR A 34 -0.22 -28.11 17.23
C THR A 34 -0.07 -26.64 16.79
N LYS A 35 0.34 -25.75 17.71
CA LYS A 35 0.53 -24.30 17.46
C LYS A 35 1.79 -23.78 18.14
N GLY A 36 2.64 -23.04 17.43
CA GLY A 36 3.85 -22.44 17.99
C GLY A 36 4.38 -21.26 17.20
N VAL A 37 5.49 -20.66 17.66
CA VAL A 37 6.18 -19.56 16.98
C VAL A 37 7.57 -20.04 16.54
N ILE A 38 7.92 -19.82 15.27
CA ILE A 38 9.23 -20.12 14.70
C ILE A 38 10.02 -18.81 14.65
N HIS A 39 11.05 -18.72 15.48
CA HIS A 39 12.00 -17.63 15.47
C HIS A 39 13.18 -17.97 14.56
N VAL A 40 13.34 -17.22 13.47
CA VAL A 40 14.47 -17.31 12.55
C VAL A 40 15.46 -16.18 12.87
N GLN A 41 16.63 -16.53 13.39
CA GLN A 41 17.74 -15.61 13.59
C GLN A 41 18.78 -15.82 12.49
N ALA A 42 18.83 -14.88 11.54
CA ALA A 42 19.75 -14.91 10.41
C ALA A 42 20.92 -13.94 10.66
N SER A 43 22.11 -14.51 10.88
CA SER A 43 23.38 -13.76 10.89
C SER A 43 24.18 -14.02 9.61
N PHE A 44 25.27 -13.29 9.38
CA PHE A 44 26.15 -13.53 8.23
C PHE A 44 26.92 -14.85 8.29
N ASN A 45 27.07 -15.44 9.48
CA ASN A 45 27.89 -16.64 9.68
C ASN A 45 27.04 -17.91 9.94
N ASN A 46 25.83 -17.74 10.46
CA ASN A 46 24.97 -18.85 10.90
C ASN A 46 23.49 -18.45 10.89
N THR A 47 22.63 -19.42 10.63
CA THR A 47 21.18 -19.31 10.80
C THR A 47 20.76 -20.22 11.94
N ILE A 48 20.06 -19.65 12.92
CA ILE A 48 19.51 -20.38 14.07
C ILE A 48 18.00 -20.29 13.99
N ILE A 49 17.34 -21.44 14.10
CA ILE A 49 15.89 -21.56 14.07
C ILE A 49 15.46 -22.13 15.41
N THR A 50 14.61 -21.39 16.11
CA THR A 50 14.09 -21.77 17.41
C THR A 50 12.58 -21.88 17.32
N ILE A 51 12.03 -22.97 17.83
CA ILE A 51 10.60 -23.24 17.90
C ILE A 51 10.18 -23.06 19.35
N THR A 52 9.21 -22.18 19.57
CA THR A 52 8.65 -21.87 20.88
C THR A 52 7.16 -22.17 20.95
N ASP A 53 6.68 -22.45 22.16
CA ASP A 53 5.25 -22.37 22.48
C ASP A 53 4.74 -20.93 22.30
N PRO A 54 3.42 -20.71 22.15
CA PRO A 54 2.81 -19.38 22.21
C PRO A 54 3.14 -18.60 23.50
N GLN A 55 3.51 -19.31 24.58
CA GLN A 55 3.94 -18.74 25.86
C GLN A 55 5.44 -18.38 25.90
N GLY A 56 6.19 -18.58 24.81
CA GLY A 56 7.61 -18.23 24.71
C GLY A 56 8.59 -19.27 25.25
N ARG A 57 8.12 -20.43 25.71
CA ARG A 57 9.01 -21.54 26.12
C ARG A 57 9.63 -22.21 24.89
N VAL A 58 10.95 -22.44 24.92
CA VAL A 58 11.67 -23.07 23.81
C VAL A 58 11.45 -24.58 23.84
N VAL A 59 10.92 -25.11 22.74
CA VAL A 59 10.63 -26.53 22.56
C VAL A 59 11.81 -27.19 21.85
N PHE A 60 12.25 -26.56 20.76
CA PHE A 60 13.32 -27.10 19.92
C PHE A 60 14.13 -25.97 19.31
N TRP A 61 15.40 -26.24 19.04
CA TRP A 61 16.24 -25.34 18.27
C TRP A 61 17.17 -26.15 17.37
N SER A 62 17.44 -25.60 16.19
CA SER A 62 18.44 -26.12 15.26
C SER A 62 19.19 -24.96 14.62
N SER A 63 20.42 -25.23 14.20
CA SER A 63 21.30 -24.28 13.52
C SER A 63 22.02 -24.98 12.38
N ALA A 64 22.60 -24.21 11.46
CA ALA A 64 23.41 -24.79 10.38
C ALA A 64 24.57 -25.66 10.94
N GLY A 65 25.10 -25.30 12.12
CA GLY A 65 26.11 -26.10 12.80
C GLY A 65 25.61 -27.47 13.30
N THR A 66 24.40 -27.54 13.87
CA THR A 66 23.81 -28.81 14.35
C THR A 66 23.41 -29.72 13.19
N CYS A 67 23.07 -29.15 12.03
CA CYS A 67 22.80 -29.89 10.80
C CYS A 67 24.08 -30.36 10.07
N GLY A 68 25.26 -30.20 10.67
CA GLY A 68 26.53 -30.74 10.18
C GLY A 68 27.31 -29.84 9.21
N PHE A 69 26.85 -28.61 8.95
CA PHE A 69 27.60 -27.66 8.14
C PHE A 69 28.77 -27.06 8.93
N LYS A 70 29.94 -26.99 8.31
CA LYS A 70 31.19 -26.49 8.92
C LYS A 70 31.72 -25.27 8.15
N SER A 71 32.40 -24.37 8.88
CA SER A 71 33.04 -23.18 8.32
C SER A 71 32.05 -22.29 7.51
N SER A 72 32.51 -21.62 6.46
CA SER A 72 31.74 -20.74 5.57
C SER A 72 30.45 -21.36 5.01
N ARG A 73 30.37 -22.69 4.90
CA ARG A 73 29.15 -23.39 4.45
C ARG A 73 27.97 -23.22 5.40
N LYS A 74 28.18 -22.79 6.65
CA LYS A 74 27.11 -22.45 7.60
C LYS A 74 26.30 -21.22 7.20
N ALA A 75 26.91 -20.28 6.47
CA ALA A 75 26.28 -19.08 5.95
C ALA A 75 25.48 -19.31 4.66
N SER A 76 25.55 -20.51 4.09
CA SER A 76 24.89 -20.83 2.83
C SER A 76 23.35 -20.81 2.98
N PRO A 77 22.62 -20.32 1.97
CA PRO A 77 21.16 -20.41 1.95
C PRO A 77 20.67 -21.87 2.02
N TYR A 78 21.41 -22.80 1.43
CA TYR A 78 21.06 -24.23 1.47
C TYR A 78 21.14 -24.80 2.90
N ALA A 79 22.14 -24.38 3.67
CA ALA A 79 22.25 -24.79 5.07
C ALA A 79 21.07 -24.26 5.90
N SER A 80 20.62 -23.04 5.60
CA SER A 80 19.48 -22.41 6.26
C SER A 80 18.16 -23.13 5.94
N GLN A 81 17.95 -23.48 4.67
CA GLN A 81 16.81 -24.30 4.24
C GLN A 81 16.81 -25.67 4.94
N ARG A 82 17.97 -26.35 5.00
CA ARG A 82 18.06 -27.66 5.64
C ARG A 82 17.77 -27.59 7.14
N THR A 83 18.24 -26.53 7.79
CA THR A 83 17.98 -26.26 9.22
C THR A 83 16.48 -26.07 9.47
N ALA A 84 15.78 -25.37 8.58
CA ALA A 84 14.33 -25.15 8.71
C ALA A 84 13.55 -26.46 8.56
N VAL A 85 13.89 -27.27 7.56
CA VAL A 85 13.26 -28.58 7.33
C VAL A 85 13.53 -29.54 8.49
N ASP A 86 14.76 -29.55 9.03
CA ASP A 86 15.14 -30.37 10.20
C ASP A 86 14.31 -29.99 11.45
N ALA A 87 14.12 -28.69 11.68
CA ALA A 87 13.33 -28.20 12.80
C ALA A 87 11.84 -28.53 12.69
N ILE A 88 11.24 -28.32 11.52
CA ILE A 88 9.82 -28.66 11.27
C ILE A 88 9.61 -30.16 11.42
N ARG A 89 10.47 -30.98 10.79
CA ARG A 89 10.36 -32.44 10.84
C ARG A 89 10.52 -33.02 12.26
N THR A 90 11.34 -32.40 13.10
CA THR A 90 11.59 -32.89 14.46
C THR A 90 10.43 -32.61 15.40
N VAL A 91 9.75 -31.47 15.25
CA VAL A 91 8.64 -31.05 16.13
C VAL A 91 7.27 -31.44 15.57
N GLY A 92 7.11 -31.57 14.25
CA GLY A 92 5.81 -31.90 13.63
C GLY A 92 4.76 -30.81 13.88
N LEU A 93 5.12 -29.56 13.59
CA LEU A 93 4.31 -28.39 13.93
C LEU A 93 3.22 -28.14 12.88
N GLN A 94 1.94 -28.10 13.28
CA GLN A 94 0.82 -27.94 12.32
C GLN A 94 0.53 -26.48 11.92
N ARG A 95 0.67 -25.53 12.86
CA ARG A 95 0.45 -24.10 12.60
C ARG A 95 1.52 -23.28 13.30
N ALA A 96 2.20 -22.44 12.54
CA ALA A 96 3.27 -21.61 13.06
C ALA A 96 3.12 -20.15 12.66
N GLU A 97 3.39 -19.24 13.60
CA GLU A 97 3.75 -17.87 13.28
C GLU A 97 5.26 -17.77 13.11
N VAL A 98 5.74 -17.02 12.10
CA VAL A 98 7.18 -16.92 11.82
C VAL A 98 7.67 -15.51 12.13
N MET A 99 8.64 -15.42 13.03
CA MET A 99 9.28 -14.17 13.44
C MET A 99 10.74 -14.16 13.01
N VAL A 100 11.18 -13.13 12.28
CA VAL A 100 12.52 -13.08 11.71
C VAL A 100 13.34 -11.95 12.30
N LYS A 101 14.57 -12.26 12.75
CA LYS A 101 15.56 -11.30 13.26
C LYS A 101 16.89 -11.41 12.50
N GLY A 102 17.51 -10.28 12.21
CA GLY A 102 18.83 -10.19 11.58
C GLY A 102 18.84 -10.08 10.04
N ALA A 103 20.00 -9.71 9.50
CA ALA A 103 20.25 -9.36 8.09
C ALA A 103 21.13 -10.40 7.35
N GLY A 104 21.05 -11.68 7.74
CA GLY A 104 21.81 -12.76 7.10
C GLY A 104 21.19 -13.28 5.78
N SER A 105 22.04 -13.78 4.89
CA SER A 105 21.69 -14.43 3.61
C SER A 105 20.74 -15.64 3.75
N GLY A 106 20.71 -16.26 4.94
CA GLY A 106 19.86 -17.42 5.24
C GLY A 106 18.37 -17.12 5.47
N ARG A 107 18.00 -15.84 5.60
CA ARG A 107 16.63 -15.40 5.94
C ARG A 107 15.58 -15.89 4.95
N ASP A 108 15.74 -15.55 3.68
CA ASP A 108 14.73 -15.84 2.66
C ASP A 108 14.69 -17.33 2.31
N ALA A 109 15.84 -18.00 2.38
CA ALA A 109 15.93 -19.44 2.17
C ALA A 109 15.19 -20.23 3.27
N ALA A 110 15.31 -19.81 4.54
CA ALA A 110 14.57 -20.39 5.64
C ALA A 110 13.05 -20.13 5.52
N LEU A 111 12.64 -18.89 5.22
CA LEU A 111 11.24 -18.55 5.01
C LEU A 111 10.60 -19.34 3.87
N ARG A 112 11.30 -19.49 2.74
CA ARG A 112 10.84 -20.29 1.60
C ARG A 112 10.70 -21.77 1.96
N ALA A 113 11.63 -22.29 2.76
CA ALA A 113 11.58 -23.68 3.22
C ALA A 113 10.37 -23.93 4.12
N ILE A 114 10.08 -23.00 5.03
CA ILE A 114 8.90 -23.06 5.91
C ILE A 114 7.61 -22.95 5.07
N ALA A 115 7.54 -22.01 4.14
CA ALA A 115 6.37 -21.83 3.27
C ALA A 115 6.11 -23.01 2.32
N LYS A 116 7.16 -23.73 1.91
CA LYS A 116 7.05 -24.95 1.10
C LYS A 116 6.57 -26.15 1.91
N SER A 117 6.79 -26.16 3.22
CA SER A 117 6.42 -27.29 4.07
C SER A 117 4.92 -27.25 4.33
N GLU A 118 4.20 -28.17 3.70
CA GLU A 118 2.73 -28.29 3.76
C GLU A 118 2.21 -28.55 5.18
N GLU A 119 3.06 -29.06 6.07
CA GLU A 119 2.76 -29.26 7.49
C GLU A 119 2.55 -27.95 8.26
N VAL A 120 3.09 -26.82 7.79
CA VAL A 120 2.95 -25.53 8.46
C VAL A 120 2.01 -24.66 7.63
N ALA A 121 0.76 -24.55 8.05
CA ALA A 121 -0.12 -23.49 7.56
C ALA A 121 0.41 -22.14 8.07
N GLY A 122 1.43 -21.62 7.39
CA GLY A 122 1.96 -20.29 7.62
C GLY A 122 0.84 -19.30 7.32
N SER A 123 0.51 -18.46 8.30
CA SER A 123 -0.31 -17.27 8.09
C SER A 123 0.44 -16.34 7.15
N THR A 124 0.42 -16.66 5.86
CA THR A 124 0.89 -15.76 4.81
C THR A 124 -0.21 -14.73 4.71
N GLN A 125 -0.06 -13.64 5.46
CA GLN A 125 -1.08 -12.62 5.54
C GLN A 125 -1.28 -12.02 4.15
N THR A 126 -2.36 -12.42 3.48
CA THR A 126 -2.78 -11.83 2.22
C THR A 126 -3.17 -10.38 2.46
N LEU A 127 -2.73 -9.47 1.60
CA LEU A 127 -3.21 -8.08 1.62
C LEU A 127 -4.73 -8.05 1.48
N GLN A 128 -5.41 -7.46 2.45
CA GLN A 128 -6.84 -7.25 2.48
C GLN A 128 -7.12 -5.75 2.38
N TRP A 129 -7.96 -5.38 1.42
CA TRP A 129 -8.62 -4.08 1.35
C TRP A 129 -10.05 -4.24 1.87
N LYS A 130 -10.45 -3.43 2.84
CA LYS A 130 -11.80 -3.45 3.41
C LYS A 130 -12.37 -2.04 3.48
N CYS A 131 -13.61 -1.88 3.05
CA CYS A 131 -14.41 -0.70 3.37
C CYS A 131 -14.87 -0.84 4.83
N VAL A 132 -14.49 0.10 5.68
CA VAL A 132 -14.96 0.17 7.07
C VAL A 132 -16.28 0.90 7.10
N GLU A 133 -16.35 2.00 6.37
CA GLU A 133 -17.46 2.91 6.42
C GLU A 133 -17.57 3.67 5.10
N SER A 134 -18.79 3.78 4.59
CA SER A 134 -19.13 4.64 3.48
C SER A 134 -20.44 5.35 3.82
N ARG A 135 -20.45 6.67 3.77
CA ARG A 135 -21.61 7.50 4.07
C ARG A 135 -21.81 8.51 2.96
N VAL A 136 -23.07 8.84 2.71
CA VAL A 136 -23.45 9.95 1.82
C VAL A 136 -23.98 11.05 2.73
N ASP A 137 -23.19 12.10 2.91
CA ASP A 137 -23.56 13.21 3.81
C ASP A 137 -24.49 14.19 3.08
N SER A 138 -24.18 14.47 1.81
CA SER A 138 -24.96 15.36 0.95
C SER A 138 -24.91 14.86 -0.49
N LYS A 139 -25.74 15.42 -1.38
CA LYS A 139 -25.69 15.14 -2.84
C LYS A 139 -24.29 15.29 -3.43
N ARG A 140 -23.45 16.16 -2.84
CA ARG A 140 -22.08 16.47 -3.27
C ARG A 140 -20.98 15.81 -2.42
N LEU A 141 -21.29 15.38 -1.20
CA LEU A 141 -20.28 14.93 -0.23
C LEU A 141 -20.44 13.44 0.05
N TYR A 142 -19.47 12.68 -0.43
CA TYR A 142 -19.35 11.25 -0.20
C TYR A 142 -18.16 11.02 0.74
N TYR A 143 -18.42 10.41 1.88
CA TYR A 143 -17.38 10.02 2.83
C TYR A 143 -17.09 8.52 2.70
N GLY A 144 -15.80 8.17 2.65
CA GLY A 144 -15.36 6.77 2.58
C GLY A 144 -14.11 6.53 3.42
N HIS A 145 -14.16 5.52 4.27
CA HIS A 145 -13.07 5.08 5.12
C HIS A 145 -12.70 3.63 4.77
N PHE A 146 -11.48 3.45 4.27
CA PHE A 146 -10.95 2.17 3.82
C PHE A 146 -9.70 1.80 4.60
N ILE A 147 -9.56 0.51 4.91
CA ILE A 147 -8.38 -0.06 5.57
C ILE A 147 -7.68 -1.01 4.61
N LEU A 148 -6.36 -0.84 4.48
CA LEU A 148 -5.46 -1.74 3.77
C LEU A 148 -4.48 -2.36 4.76
N SER A 149 -4.51 -3.68 4.92
CA SER A 149 -3.60 -4.39 5.82
C SER A 149 -3.39 -5.85 5.37
N PRO A 150 -2.23 -6.48 5.67
CA PRO A 150 -1.08 -5.94 6.39
C PRO A 150 0.02 -5.41 5.45
N LEU A 151 0.65 -4.32 5.86
CA LEU A 151 1.79 -3.71 5.17
C LEU A 151 3.03 -3.79 6.07
N ARG A 152 4.21 -4.01 5.47
CA ARG A 152 5.48 -3.95 6.20
C ARG A 152 5.81 -2.49 6.53
N LYS A 153 6.66 -2.27 7.52
CA LYS A 153 7.16 -0.94 7.89
C LYS A 153 7.74 -0.23 6.65
N GLY A 154 7.24 0.98 6.36
CA GLY A 154 7.61 1.81 5.21
C GLY A 154 6.79 1.59 3.93
N GLN A 155 6.13 0.43 3.74
CA GLN A 155 5.28 0.21 2.55
C GLN A 155 4.02 1.07 2.58
N ALA A 156 3.45 1.29 3.77
CA ALA A 156 2.28 2.13 3.95
C ALA A 156 2.52 3.58 3.49
N ASP A 157 3.71 4.12 3.76
CA ASP A 157 4.06 5.48 3.36
C ASP A 157 4.16 5.60 1.84
N THR A 158 4.81 4.63 1.17
CA THR A 158 4.92 4.62 -0.30
C THR A 158 3.54 4.53 -0.96
N VAL A 159 2.68 3.62 -0.49
CA VAL A 159 1.34 3.44 -1.04
C VAL A 159 0.45 4.65 -0.74
N GLY A 160 0.50 5.18 0.47
CA GLY A 160 -0.29 6.36 0.87
C GLY A 160 0.09 7.61 0.09
N ILE A 161 1.39 7.85 -0.12
CA ILE A 161 1.88 8.97 -0.93
C ILE A 161 1.45 8.80 -2.39
N ALA A 162 1.60 7.60 -2.96
CA ALA A 162 1.19 7.33 -4.33
C ALA A 162 -0.32 7.54 -4.53
N LEU A 163 -1.15 6.98 -3.65
CA LEU A 163 -2.61 7.14 -3.69
C LEU A 163 -3.03 8.60 -3.52
N ARG A 164 -2.46 9.33 -2.56
CA ARG A 164 -2.78 10.76 -2.37
C ARG A 164 -2.47 11.58 -3.62
N ARG A 165 -1.32 11.32 -4.27
CA ARG A 165 -0.92 12.03 -5.50
C ARG A 165 -1.85 11.71 -6.66
N ALA A 166 -2.16 10.42 -6.87
CA ALA A 166 -3.08 10.00 -7.92
C ALA A 166 -4.47 10.61 -7.72
N LEU A 167 -5.00 10.58 -6.49
CA LEU A 167 -6.33 11.13 -6.18
C LEU A 167 -6.40 12.66 -6.36
N LEU A 168 -5.35 13.41 -6.01
CA LEU A 168 -5.37 14.87 -6.14
C LEU A 168 -5.01 15.37 -7.55
N GLY A 169 -4.26 14.59 -8.32
CA GLY A 169 -3.71 15.03 -9.61
C GLY A 169 -4.36 14.41 -10.84
N GLU A 170 -4.73 13.15 -10.77
CA GLU A 170 -5.12 12.37 -11.95
C GLU A 170 -6.62 12.14 -12.06
N ILE A 171 -7.40 12.44 -11.00
CA ILE A 171 -8.85 12.32 -11.07
C ILE A 171 -9.39 13.24 -12.16
N GLU A 172 -10.11 12.62 -13.09
CA GLU A 172 -10.81 13.31 -14.15
C GLU A 172 -12.09 13.94 -13.64
N GLY A 173 -12.20 15.24 -13.84
CA GLY A 173 -13.39 16.02 -13.55
C GLY A 173 -14.02 16.56 -14.82
N ARG A 174 -15.28 16.98 -14.70
CA ARG A 174 -15.94 17.81 -15.71
C ARG A 174 -16.32 19.12 -15.06
N CYS A 175 -15.95 20.20 -15.72
CA CYS A 175 -16.19 21.54 -15.22
C CYS A 175 -16.56 22.47 -16.38
N ILE A 176 -17.21 23.56 -16.00
CA ILE A 176 -17.43 24.70 -16.89
C ILE A 176 -16.08 25.42 -17.02
N THR A 177 -15.56 25.47 -18.23
CA THR A 177 -14.25 26.07 -18.53
C THR A 177 -14.35 27.48 -19.06
N ARG A 178 -15.39 27.78 -19.83
CA ARG A 178 -15.64 29.11 -20.38
C ARG A 178 -17.10 29.47 -20.19
N ALA A 179 -17.34 30.73 -19.86
CA ALA A 179 -18.65 31.35 -19.85
C ALA A 179 -18.56 32.64 -20.68
N LYS A 180 -19.40 32.77 -21.70
CA LYS A 180 -19.47 33.94 -22.57
C LYS A 180 -20.77 34.67 -22.28
N PHE A 181 -20.62 35.91 -21.86
CA PHE A 181 -21.71 36.84 -21.60
C PHE A 181 -21.97 37.69 -22.84
N GLY A 182 -23.24 37.92 -23.19
CA GLY A 182 -23.61 38.66 -24.39
C GLY A 182 -23.29 40.16 -24.35
N SER A 183 -23.62 40.86 -23.26
CA SER A 183 -23.55 42.33 -23.17
C SER A 183 -22.52 42.86 -22.19
N VAL A 184 -21.58 42.01 -21.74
CA VAL A 184 -20.63 42.36 -20.67
C VAL A 184 -19.25 42.66 -21.26
N PRO A 185 -18.66 43.84 -20.99
CA PRO A 185 -17.34 44.19 -21.51
C PRO A 185 -16.20 43.49 -20.77
N HIS A 186 -16.33 43.24 -19.47
CA HIS A 186 -15.29 42.64 -18.64
C HIS A 186 -15.83 41.92 -17.41
N GLU A 187 -15.05 40.99 -16.85
CA GLU A 187 -15.44 40.12 -15.71
C GLU A 187 -15.82 40.86 -14.41
N TYR A 188 -15.40 42.12 -14.26
CA TYR A 188 -15.68 42.94 -13.06
C TYR A 188 -16.92 43.82 -13.19
N SER A 189 -17.68 43.71 -14.28
CA SER A 189 -18.85 44.57 -14.46
C SER A 189 -20.03 44.04 -13.66
N THR A 190 -20.86 44.94 -13.19
CA THR A 190 -22.21 44.63 -12.73
C THR A 190 -23.18 44.72 -13.91
N ILE A 191 -24.15 43.81 -13.98
CA ILE A 191 -25.22 43.85 -14.97
C ILE A 191 -26.42 44.50 -14.27
N ALA A 192 -27.00 45.55 -14.86
CA ALA A 192 -28.22 46.15 -14.33
C ALA A 192 -29.34 45.10 -14.26
N GLY A 193 -30.13 45.09 -13.18
CA GLY A 193 -31.25 44.16 -12.98
C GLY A 193 -30.87 42.73 -12.55
N ILE A 194 -29.62 42.49 -12.18
CA ILE A 194 -29.15 41.27 -11.51
C ILE A 194 -28.56 41.65 -10.15
N GLU A 195 -28.84 40.88 -9.10
CA GLU A 195 -28.31 41.17 -7.75
C GLU A 195 -26.80 40.88 -7.65
N GLU A 196 -26.35 39.76 -8.24
CA GLU A 196 -24.98 39.29 -8.18
C GLU A 196 -24.07 39.95 -9.22
N SER A 197 -22.78 40.05 -8.89
CA SER A 197 -21.75 40.49 -9.84
C SER A 197 -21.36 39.38 -10.83
N VAL A 198 -20.78 39.73 -11.99
CA VAL A 198 -20.30 38.71 -12.96
C VAL A 198 -19.29 37.75 -12.33
N GLN A 199 -18.44 38.22 -11.42
CA GLN A 199 -17.48 37.36 -10.70
C GLN A 199 -18.16 36.35 -9.79
N GLU A 200 -19.22 36.77 -9.10
CA GLU A 200 -20.01 35.91 -8.22
C GLU A 200 -20.78 34.87 -9.02
N ILE A 201 -21.36 35.25 -10.15
CA ILE A 201 -21.97 34.31 -11.11
C ILE A 201 -20.93 33.29 -11.59
N LEU A 202 -19.72 33.73 -11.96
CA LEU A 202 -18.63 32.83 -12.36
C LEU A 202 -18.20 31.88 -11.23
N LEU A 203 -18.20 32.34 -9.97
CA LEU A 203 -17.90 31.51 -8.82
C LEU A 203 -19.00 30.47 -8.59
N ASN A 204 -20.27 30.88 -8.64
CA ASN A 204 -21.43 30.00 -8.54
C ASN A 204 -21.43 28.93 -9.64
N LEU A 205 -21.08 29.30 -10.88
CA LEU A 205 -20.93 28.35 -11.99
C LEU A 205 -19.80 27.34 -11.75
N LYS A 206 -18.70 27.73 -11.09
CA LYS A 206 -17.60 26.82 -10.72
C LYS A 206 -18.00 25.80 -9.65
N GLU A 207 -18.99 26.11 -8.81
CA GLU A 207 -19.49 25.19 -7.78
C GLU A 207 -20.40 24.08 -8.33
N ILE A 208 -20.87 24.21 -9.57
CA ILE A 208 -21.76 23.23 -10.21
C ILE A 208 -20.99 21.95 -10.54
N VAL A 209 -21.47 20.83 -10.01
CA VAL A 209 -20.90 19.51 -10.25
C VAL A 209 -21.61 18.81 -11.42
N LEU A 210 -20.85 18.50 -12.47
CA LEU A 210 -21.34 17.88 -13.69
C LEU A 210 -20.88 16.42 -13.78
N ARG A 211 -21.80 15.55 -14.22
CA ARG A 211 -21.53 14.13 -14.52
C ARG A 211 -21.77 13.87 -16.00
N SER A 212 -20.81 13.21 -16.65
CA SER A 212 -20.95 12.71 -18.01
C SER A 212 -19.91 11.61 -18.23
N ASN A 213 -19.97 10.89 -19.34
CA ASN A 213 -19.00 9.86 -19.73
C ASN A 213 -18.27 10.19 -21.05
N LEU A 214 -18.77 11.17 -21.83
CA LEU A 214 -18.22 11.49 -23.13
C LEU A 214 -16.92 12.31 -23.05
N TYR A 215 -16.13 12.21 -24.11
CA TYR A 215 -14.93 13.01 -24.38
C TYR A 215 -15.26 14.17 -25.32
N GLY A 216 -14.50 15.27 -25.20
CA GLY A 216 -14.65 16.48 -26.01
C GLY A 216 -15.22 17.67 -25.24
N VAL A 217 -15.19 18.84 -25.89
CA VAL A 217 -15.84 20.07 -25.41
C VAL A 217 -17.32 19.99 -25.78
N ARG A 218 -18.19 20.42 -24.87
CA ARG A 218 -19.63 20.49 -25.09
C ARG A 218 -20.12 21.88 -24.75
N ASP A 219 -20.95 22.41 -25.64
CA ASP A 219 -21.60 23.67 -25.40
C ASP A 219 -22.88 23.43 -24.60
N ALA A 220 -23.16 24.33 -23.67
CA ALA A 220 -24.40 24.44 -22.91
C ALA A 220 -24.78 25.92 -22.88
N SER A 221 -26.04 26.23 -22.60
CA SER A 221 -26.46 27.62 -22.51
C SER A 221 -27.47 27.81 -21.39
N ILE A 222 -27.56 29.04 -20.89
CA ILE A 222 -28.58 29.46 -19.94
C ILE A 222 -29.33 30.59 -20.62
N CYS A 223 -30.64 30.45 -20.81
CA CYS A 223 -31.49 31.48 -21.41
C CYS A 223 -32.75 31.62 -20.56
N VAL A 224 -32.81 32.66 -19.73
CA VAL A 224 -33.91 32.90 -18.79
C VAL A 224 -34.40 34.34 -18.92
N LYS A 225 -35.72 34.54 -18.87
CA LYS A 225 -36.34 35.86 -18.83
C LYS A 225 -36.75 36.19 -17.40
N GLY A 226 -36.36 37.36 -16.91
CA GLY A 226 -36.65 37.84 -15.56
C GLY A 226 -38.08 38.40 -15.39
N PRO A 227 -38.48 38.76 -14.16
CA PRO A 227 -37.74 38.59 -12.90
C PRO A 227 -37.91 37.16 -12.35
N ARG A 228 -36.79 36.48 -12.05
CA ARG A 228 -36.78 35.08 -11.61
C ARG A 228 -35.45 34.71 -10.95
N TYR A 229 -35.51 33.81 -9.96
CA TYR A 229 -34.34 33.18 -9.38
C TYR A 229 -33.81 32.05 -10.27
N ILE A 230 -32.54 32.13 -10.68
CA ILE A 230 -31.89 31.16 -11.58
C ILE A 230 -31.15 30.12 -10.75
N THR A 231 -31.44 28.86 -11.04
CA THR A 231 -30.75 27.71 -10.45
C THR A 231 -30.04 26.88 -11.51
N ALA A 232 -29.21 25.93 -11.08
CA ALA A 232 -28.54 24.99 -11.98
C ALA A 232 -29.52 24.15 -12.83
N GLN A 233 -30.77 24.01 -12.42
CA GLN A 233 -31.80 23.35 -13.23
C GLN A 233 -32.12 24.10 -14.54
N ASP A 234 -31.94 25.42 -14.57
CA ASP A 234 -32.29 26.25 -15.73
C ASP A 234 -31.21 26.21 -16.84
N ILE A 235 -30.14 25.42 -16.64
CA ILE A 235 -29.09 25.20 -17.63
C ILE A 235 -29.59 24.24 -18.71
N ILE A 236 -29.52 24.69 -19.96
CA ILE A 236 -29.79 23.88 -21.14
C ILE A 236 -28.54 23.04 -21.44
N LEU A 237 -28.56 21.81 -20.94
CA LEU A 237 -27.47 20.85 -21.10
C LEU A 237 -27.65 19.99 -22.37
N PRO A 238 -26.56 19.52 -22.98
CA PRO A 238 -26.62 18.44 -23.95
C PRO A 238 -27.07 17.13 -23.29
N PRO A 239 -27.69 16.19 -24.03
CA PRO A 239 -28.30 14.98 -23.47
C PRO A 239 -27.31 14.01 -22.79
N SER A 240 -26.01 14.22 -22.98
CA SER A 240 -24.94 13.41 -22.40
C SER A 240 -24.42 13.91 -21.05
N VAL A 241 -24.91 15.05 -20.57
CA VAL A 241 -24.43 15.69 -19.34
C VAL A 241 -25.57 15.80 -18.35
N GLU A 242 -25.29 15.39 -17.12
CA GLU A 242 -26.21 15.43 -15.98
C GLU A 242 -25.62 16.37 -14.92
N ILE A 243 -26.49 17.16 -14.28
CA ILE A 243 -26.14 17.93 -13.10
C ILE A 243 -26.41 17.08 -11.86
N VAL A 244 -25.43 16.97 -10.96
CA VAL A 244 -25.58 16.20 -9.71
C VAL A 244 -26.49 16.93 -8.72
N ASP A 245 -26.39 18.25 -8.67
CA ASP A 245 -27.18 19.07 -7.76
C ASP A 245 -27.87 20.23 -8.48
N THR A 246 -29.18 20.08 -8.68
CA THR A 246 -30.02 21.03 -9.42
C THR A 246 -30.38 22.27 -8.62
N THR A 247 -30.19 22.25 -7.30
CA THR A 247 -30.60 23.36 -6.41
C THR A 247 -29.52 24.42 -6.22
N GLN A 248 -28.35 24.29 -6.86
CA GLN A 248 -27.30 25.31 -6.77
C GLN A 248 -27.82 26.64 -7.33
N PRO A 249 -27.69 27.75 -6.59
CA PRO A 249 -28.03 29.07 -7.10
C PRO A 249 -26.98 29.57 -8.09
N ILE A 250 -27.43 30.32 -9.09
CA ILE A 250 -26.54 30.98 -10.06
C ILE A 250 -26.64 32.50 -9.91
N ALA A 251 -27.84 33.04 -10.07
CA ALA A 251 -28.12 34.47 -10.01
C ALA A 251 -29.60 34.76 -9.73
N ASN A 252 -29.91 35.95 -9.21
CA ASN A 252 -31.24 36.47 -9.01
C ASN A 252 -31.53 37.66 -9.94
N LEU A 253 -32.52 37.52 -10.81
CA LEU A 253 -32.97 38.58 -11.72
C LEU A 253 -34.08 39.41 -11.07
N THR A 254 -33.81 40.68 -10.78
CA THR A 254 -34.77 41.61 -10.16
C THR A 254 -35.64 42.32 -11.19
N GLU A 255 -35.12 42.54 -12.39
CA GLU A 255 -35.80 43.25 -13.49
C GLU A 255 -36.18 42.28 -14.62
N PRO A 256 -37.14 42.64 -15.50
CA PRO A 256 -37.55 41.84 -16.65
C PRO A 256 -36.52 41.91 -17.79
N ILE A 257 -35.34 41.33 -17.55
CA ILE A 257 -34.20 41.30 -18.48
C ILE A 257 -34.06 39.90 -19.06
N ASP A 258 -33.67 39.84 -20.32
CA ASP A 258 -33.27 38.59 -20.99
C ASP A 258 -31.83 38.27 -20.60
N PHE A 259 -31.64 37.23 -19.78
CA PHE A 259 -30.33 36.77 -19.34
C PHE A 259 -29.90 35.54 -20.13
N CYS A 260 -28.84 35.71 -20.93
CA CYS A 260 -28.29 34.66 -21.78
C CYS A 260 -26.77 34.49 -21.56
N ILE A 261 -26.33 33.27 -21.28
CA ILE A 261 -24.91 32.89 -21.16
C ILE A 261 -24.65 31.63 -21.98
N ASP A 262 -23.60 31.67 -22.80
CA ASP A 262 -23.05 30.47 -23.46
C ASP A 262 -21.93 29.87 -22.60
N LEU A 263 -22.00 28.56 -22.36
CA LEU A 263 -21.09 27.82 -21.50
C LEU A 263 -20.35 26.75 -22.29
N GLN A 264 -19.09 26.51 -21.97
CA GLN A 264 -18.32 25.38 -22.50
C GLN A 264 -17.88 24.44 -21.37
N ILE A 265 -18.35 23.21 -21.47
CA ILE A 265 -18.03 22.12 -20.56
C ILE A 265 -16.91 21.30 -21.16
N LYS A 266 -15.84 21.08 -20.39
CA LYS A 266 -14.70 20.26 -20.80
C LYS A 266 -14.44 19.20 -19.73
N ARG A 267 -13.92 18.05 -20.17
CA ARG A 267 -13.32 17.04 -19.31
C ARG A 267 -11.83 17.31 -19.20
N ASP A 268 -11.32 17.44 -17.98
CA ASP A 268 -9.89 17.68 -17.73
C ASP A 268 -9.45 17.03 -16.41
N HIS A 269 -8.15 17.04 -16.14
CA HIS A 269 -7.56 16.53 -14.90
C HIS A 269 -7.00 17.69 -14.08
N GLY A 270 -7.11 17.56 -12.75
CA GLY A 270 -6.53 18.50 -11.81
C GLY A 270 -7.07 19.92 -11.95
N TYR A 271 -6.28 20.89 -11.49
CA TYR A 271 -6.61 22.32 -11.53
C TYR A 271 -5.69 23.04 -12.52
N GLN A 272 -6.29 23.62 -13.57
CA GLN A 272 -5.58 24.46 -14.53
C GLN A 272 -6.08 25.89 -14.38
N THR A 273 -5.19 26.81 -14.02
CA THR A 273 -5.46 28.24 -14.10
C THR A 273 -5.36 28.66 -15.57
N GLU A 274 -6.28 29.49 -16.05
CA GLU A 274 -6.09 30.13 -17.35
C GLU A 274 -4.83 31.00 -17.30
N LEU A 275 -3.80 30.60 -18.05
CA LEU A 275 -2.72 31.50 -18.40
C LEU A 275 -3.32 32.52 -19.37
N ARG A 276 -3.42 33.78 -18.93
CA ARG A 276 -3.70 34.89 -19.84
C ARG A 276 -2.74 34.74 -21.02
N LYS A 277 -3.29 34.53 -22.22
CA LYS A 277 -2.50 34.69 -23.44
C LYS A 277 -2.10 36.16 -23.47
N ASN A 278 -0.87 36.43 -23.03
CA ASN A 278 -0.24 37.73 -23.19
C ASN A 278 -0.20 37.98 -24.70
N TYR A 279 -1.07 38.86 -25.17
CA TYR A 279 -0.93 39.54 -26.45
C TYR A 279 0.10 40.65 -26.30
#